data_AF-A0A0E3PN56-F1
#
_entry.id   AF-A0A0E3PN56-F1
#
_cell.length_a   1.000
_cell.length_b   1.000
_cell.length_c   1.000
_cell.angle_alpha   90.00
_cell.angle_beta   90.00
_cell.angle_gamma   90.00
#
_symmetry.space_group_name_H-M   'P 1'
#
loop_
_entity.id
_entity.type
_entity.pdbx_description
1 polymer ?
#
loop_
_entity_poly.entity_id
_entity_poly.type
_entity_poly.pdbx_seq_one_letter_code
_entity_poly.pdbx_strand_id
1 'polypeptide(L)'
;MARLGTIHLGGLSDIGSKQIFNSGIGFFLTYESKSSEIFSFKCDIDENNENNEVPPLHNGIWEVEVKKGHRSIVARCSQSLKPDQILKCGFDACQKALDLISVIHKKNIILKEPGTSHVLLFKEENKYILREVSMANLAISTEASAIVKDKDGNVVPQSIKSEYEWLPAFRYYRLSQSTSDLYESYRNLYLSFESVLSQKFPLKKNEREIDWLRRALSEIKDDINLSECISDENNAPYKNKVDPVEYIIENQYKLPRLGLFHSKKDVILPHALPNPEKLLTEYRRLIKIWYAIVSKYFNTPMGGGGVTDPGFKFLMDKMFDNGFEFQVTDDPTPFKPSDSVISPLNHSVISFNDVEFKKDHALGQVLLIGRSGGSDLEKIELIHRIGIFKNSLFSGEFIDDGLFLEGVNRIEIYQTIRLINVNYPKLDF
;
A
#
# COMPACT_ATOMS: atom_id res chain seq x y z
N MET A 1 -10.95 -16.30 -22.74
CA MET A 1 -9.80 -15.46 -22.35
C MET A 1 -10.10 -14.75 -21.04
N ALA A 2 -9.10 -14.55 -20.18
CA ALA A 2 -9.30 -13.93 -18.88
C ALA A 2 -9.66 -12.45 -19.07
N ARG A 3 -10.70 -11.97 -18.38
CA ARG A 3 -11.17 -10.59 -18.51
C ARG A 3 -11.45 -9.97 -17.15
N LEU A 4 -11.15 -8.67 -17.03
CA LEU A 4 -11.65 -7.83 -15.96
C LEU A 4 -12.78 -6.98 -16.55
N GLY A 5 -14.01 -7.30 -16.17
CA GLY A 5 -15.22 -6.89 -16.88
C GLY A 5 -15.19 -7.28 -18.35
N THR A 6 -15.26 -6.28 -19.23
CA THR A 6 -15.20 -6.52 -20.68
C THR A 6 -13.79 -6.32 -21.25
N ILE A 7 -12.78 -6.03 -20.41
CA ILE A 7 -11.41 -5.74 -20.83
C ILE A 7 -10.57 -7.02 -20.75
N HIS A 8 -9.86 -7.34 -21.83
CA HIS A 8 -9.07 -8.56 -21.94
C HIS A 8 -7.74 -8.43 -21.16
N LEU A 9 -7.44 -9.39 -20.28
CA LEU A 9 -6.15 -9.49 -19.57
C LEU A 9 -5.13 -10.34 -20.35
N GLY A 10 -5.59 -11.44 -20.94
CA GLY A 10 -4.79 -12.40 -21.70
C GLY A 10 -5.34 -13.82 -21.57
N GLY A 11 -4.53 -14.82 -21.92
CA GLY A 11 -4.89 -16.25 -21.80
C GLY A 11 -5.05 -16.94 -23.15
N LEU A 12 -5.49 -18.20 -23.12
CA LEU A 12 -5.80 -18.95 -24.34
C LEU A 12 -7.08 -18.40 -25.00
N SER A 13 -7.05 -18.28 -26.33
CA SER A 13 -8.19 -17.93 -27.15
C SER A 13 -8.57 -19.11 -28.04
N ASP A 14 -9.82 -19.55 -27.93
CA ASP A 14 -10.44 -20.42 -28.94
C ASP A 14 -11.01 -19.60 -30.11
N ILE A 15 -11.05 -18.27 -29.99
CA ILE A 15 -11.79 -17.38 -30.88
C ILE A 15 -10.82 -16.50 -31.66
N GLY A 16 -10.15 -17.06 -32.68
CA GLY A 16 -9.61 -16.37 -33.87
C GLY A 16 -8.78 -15.08 -33.72
N SER A 17 -8.48 -14.63 -32.51
CA SER A 17 -7.81 -13.37 -32.21
C SER A 17 -6.33 -13.58 -32.47
N LYS A 18 -5.78 -12.85 -33.45
CA LYS A 18 -4.39 -13.03 -33.90
C LYS A 18 -3.33 -12.70 -32.83
N GLN A 19 -3.72 -12.07 -31.72
CA GLN A 19 -2.79 -11.60 -30.69
C GLN A 19 -3.09 -12.26 -29.34
N ILE A 20 -2.12 -13.06 -28.87
CA ILE A 20 -2.14 -13.70 -27.56
C ILE A 20 -1.32 -12.82 -26.61
N PHE A 21 -1.92 -12.48 -25.48
CA PHE A 21 -1.20 -11.81 -24.38
C PHE A 21 -0.81 -12.87 -23.35
N ASN A 22 0.50 -12.94 -23.06
CA ASN A 22 1.07 -13.91 -22.13
C ASN A 22 1.19 -13.34 -20.71
N SER A 23 1.12 -12.01 -20.58
CA SER A 23 1.12 -11.33 -19.31
C SER A 23 0.12 -10.18 -19.32
N GLY A 24 -0.55 -9.95 -18.19
CA GLY A 24 -1.48 -8.85 -18.03
C GLY A 24 -1.64 -8.45 -16.58
N ILE A 25 -2.05 -7.20 -16.36
CA ILE A 25 -2.41 -6.67 -15.06
C ILE A 25 -3.63 -5.77 -15.16
N GLY A 26 -4.58 -5.99 -14.28
CA GLY A 26 -5.74 -5.12 -14.08
C GLY A 26 -5.61 -4.37 -12.77
N PHE A 27 -5.83 -3.06 -12.80
CA PHE A 27 -6.01 -2.23 -11.62
C PHE A 27 -7.42 -1.67 -11.58
N PHE A 28 -7.83 -1.28 -10.38
CA PHE A 28 -9.13 -0.66 -10.14
C PHE A 28 -9.00 0.86 -10.15
N LEU A 29 -10.05 1.54 -10.63
CA LEU A 29 -10.16 2.98 -10.68
C LEU A 29 -11.02 3.48 -9.52
N THR A 30 -10.72 4.67 -9.02
CA THR A 30 -11.52 5.32 -7.96
C THR A 30 -12.96 5.64 -8.39
N TYR A 31 -13.22 5.72 -9.69
CA TYR A 31 -14.55 5.90 -10.27
C TYR A 31 -14.59 5.38 -11.71
N GLU A 32 -15.81 5.20 -12.24
CA GLU A 32 -16.02 4.70 -13.60
C GLU A 32 -15.41 5.61 -14.66
N SER A 33 -14.70 5.01 -15.62
CA SER A 33 -14.20 5.75 -16.77
C SER A 33 -15.36 6.28 -17.62
N LYS A 34 -15.20 7.50 -18.11
CA LYS A 34 -16.15 8.17 -19.01
C LYS A 34 -15.78 8.03 -20.49
N SER A 35 -14.63 7.42 -20.79
CA SER A 35 -14.08 7.21 -22.14
C SER A 35 -13.58 5.78 -22.32
N SER A 36 -13.48 5.36 -23.58
CA SER A 36 -12.84 4.09 -23.95
C SER A 36 -11.60 4.42 -24.78
N GLU A 37 -10.43 4.05 -24.29
CA GLU A 37 -9.15 4.40 -24.91
C GLU A 37 -8.22 3.19 -24.90
N ILE A 38 -7.37 3.09 -25.93
CA ILE A 38 -6.30 2.10 -26.00
C ILE A 38 -5.00 2.84 -26.33
N PHE A 39 -3.97 2.61 -25.51
CA PHE A 39 -2.65 3.18 -25.68
C PHE A 39 -1.60 2.07 -25.81
N SER A 40 -0.49 2.39 -26.47
CA SER A 40 0.64 1.47 -26.59
C SER A 40 1.92 2.14 -26.10
N PHE A 41 2.60 1.51 -25.15
CA PHE A 41 3.85 2.01 -24.57
C PHE A 41 4.97 0.98 -24.72
N LYS A 42 6.18 1.46 -24.96
CA LYS A 42 7.37 0.62 -24.80
C LYS A 42 7.72 0.55 -23.31
N CYS A 43 8.16 -0.63 -22.88
CA CYS A 43 8.69 -0.77 -21.53
C CYS A 43 10.13 -0.26 -21.49
N ASP A 44 10.33 0.92 -20.90
CA ASP A 44 11.66 1.47 -20.67
C ASP A 44 12.20 0.91 -19.34
N ILE A 45 12.51 -0.39 -19.28
CA ILE A 45 13.35 -0.89 -18.18
C ILE A 45 14.78 -0.49 -18.54
N ASP A 46 15.30 0.48 -17.81
CA ASP A 46 16.68 0.94 -17.94
C ASP A 46 17.63 -0.25 -17.70
N GLU A 47 18.31 -0.69 -18.77
CA GLU A 47 19.22 -1.85 -18.77
C GLU A 47 20.44 -1.62 -17.85
N ASN A 48 20.71 -0.36 -17.48
CA ASN A 48 21.90 0.05 -16.74
C ASN A 48 21.67 0.27 -15.24
N ASN A 49 20.44 0.08 -14.74
CA ASN A 49 20.18 0.28 -13.33
C ASN A 49 20.58 -1.00 -12.56
N GLU A 50 21.81 -1.05 -12.06
CA GLU A 50 22.37 -2.18 -11.28
C GLU A 50 21.52 -2.56 -10.04
N ASN A 51 20.59 -1.70 -9.61
CA ASN A 51 19.64 -1.97 -8.53
C ASN A 51 18.32 -2.61 -9.00
N ASN A 52 18.11 -2.79 -10.30
CA ASN A 52 16.99 -3.56 -10.82
C ASN A 52 17.42 -5.03 -10.85
N GLU A 53 16.93 -5.83 -9.90
CA GLU A 53 17.00 -7.31 -9.94
C GLU A 53 16.22 -7.94 -11.11
N VAL A 54 15.83 -7.12 -12.09
CA VAL A 54 14.94 -7.48 -13.18
C VAL A 54 15.71 -7.31 -14.49
N PRO A 55 15.99 -8.40 -15.24
CA PRO A 55 16.67 -8.31 -16.53
C PRO A 55 15.87 -7.44 -17.50
N PRO A 56 16.56 -6.71 -18.41
CA PRO A 56 15.91 -5.80 -19.33
C PRO A 56 14.95 -6.56 -20.27
N LEU A 57 13.78 -5.95 -20.51
CA LEU A 57 12.79 -6.50 -21.43
C LEU A 57 13.12 -6.07 -22.85
N HIS A 58 13.58 -7.00 -23.68
CA HIS A 58 13.76 -6.74 -25.10
C HIS A 58 12.39 -6.48 -25.77
N ASN A 59 12.10 -5.24 -26.14
CA ASN A 59 11.02 -4.86 -27.06
C ASN A 59 9.57 -5.19 -26.63
N GLY A 60 9.27 -5.24 -25.33
CA GLY A 60 7.89 -5.44 -24.87
C GLY A 60 7.01 -4.21 -25.10
N ILE A 61 6.04 -4.30 -26.02
CA ILE A 61 4.96 -3.29 -26.15
C ILE A 61 3.85 -3.68 -25.17
N TRP A 62 3.53 -2.76 -24.27
CA TRP A 62 2.36 -2.81 -23.41
C TRP A 62 1.20 -2.13 -24.08
N GLU A 63 0.08 -2.83 -24.20
CA GLU A 63 -1.21 -2.28 -24.59
C GLU A 63 -2.01 -2.00 -23.33
N VAL A 64 -2.47 -0.77 -23.17
CA VAL A 64 -3.24 -0.32 -22.00
C VAL A 64 -4.63 0.09 -22.47
N GLU A 65 -5.64 -0.53 -21.89
CA GLU A 65 -7.04 -0.30 -22.24
C GLU A 65 -7.84 0.18 -21.02
N VAL A 66 -8.62 1.23 -21.23
CA VAL A 66 -9.67 1.69 -20.34
C VAL A 66 -10.98 1.66 -21.13
N LYS A 67 -12.10 1.25 -20.51
CA LYS A 67 -13.41 1.28 -21.16
C LYS A 67 -14.43 2.12 -20.41
N LYS A 68 -15.29 2.81 -21.16
CA LYS A 68 -16.39 3.60 -20.61
C LYS A 68 -17.32 2.70 -19.79
N GLY A 69 -17.69 3.16 -18.61
CA GLY A 69 -18.57 2.43 -17.68
C GLY A 69 -17.87 1.38 -16.84
N HIS A 70 -16.56 1.17 -17.04
CA HIS A 70 -15.78 0.26 -16.22
C HIS A 70 -14.99 1.00 -15.15
N ARG A 71 -14.74 0.33 -14.03
CA ARG A 71 -13.87 0.78 -12.93
C ARG A 71 -12.51 0.09 -12.98
N SER A 72 -12.08 -0.32 -14.16
CA SER A 72 -10.82 -1.01 -14.38
C SER A 72 -10.02 -0.39 -15.50
N ILE A 73 -8.71 -0.56 -15.38
CA ILE A 73 -7.71 -0.33 -16.43
C ILE A 73 -6.86 -1.58 -16.52
N VAL A 74 -6.57 -2.03 -17.73
CA VAL A 74 -5.77 -3.23 -17.96
C VAL A 74 -4.58 -2.89 -18.82
N ALA A 75 -3.39 -3.30 -18.38
CA ALA A 75 -2.17 -3.32 -19.19
C ALA A 75 -1.83 -4.78 -19.53
N ARG A 76 -1.53 -5.07 -20.80
CA ARG A 76 -1.23 -6.42 -21.29
C ARG A 76 -0.07 -6.44 -22.28
N CYS A 77 0.68 -7.52 -22.30
CA CYS A 77 1.80 -7.70 -23.22
C CYS A 77 1.92 -9.15 -23.72
N SER A 78 2.50 -9.32 -24.90
CA SER A 78 2.69 -10.64 -25.53
C SER A 78 3.86 -11.42 -24.93
N GLN A 79 4.68 -10.80 -24.09
CA GLN A 79 5.81 -11.46 -23.44
C GLN A 79 5.36 -12.24 -22.21
N SER A 80 6.05 -13.34 -21.92
CA SER A 80 5.85 -14.10 -20.68
C SER A 80 6.75 -13.51 -19.60
N LEU A 81 6.16 -12.79 -18.65
CA LEU A 81 6.86 -12.05 -17.61
C LEU A 81 6.61 -12.67 -16.24
N LYS A 82 7.53 -12.44 -15.30
CA LYS A 82 7.31 -12.80 -13.90
C LYS A 82 6.36 -11.80 -13.22
N PRO A 83 5.62 -12.22 -12.17
CA PRO A 83 4.68 -11.35 -11.44
C PRO A 83 5.23 -9.95 -11.09
N ASP A 84 6.43 -9.85 -10.52
CA ASP A 84 7.01 -8.55 -10.12
C ASP A 84 7.31 -7.64 -11.31
N GLN A 85 7.69 -8.22 -12.46
CA GLN A 85 7.91 -7.48 -13.69
C GLN A 85 6.58 -6.97 -14.25
N ILE A 86 5.54 -7.80 -14.21
CA ILE A 86 4.19 -7.43 -14.65
C ILE A 86 3.66 -6.28 -13.80
N LEU A 87 3.77 -6.41 -12.48
CA LEU A 87 3.33 -5.39 -11.54
C LEU A 87 4.06 -4.06 -11.80
N LYS A 88 5.39 -4.06 -11.87
CA LYS A 88 6.18 -2.84 -12.10
C LYS A 88 5.89 -2.19 -13.46
N CYS A 89 5.98 -2.97 -14.53
CA CYS A 89 5.93 -2.44 -15.89
C CYS A 89 4.50 -2.12 -16.34
N GLY A 90 3.55 -2.96 -15.99
CA GLY A 90 2.14 -2.71 -16.29
C GLY A 90 1.57 -1.56 -15.46
N PHE A 91 2.03 -1.38 -14.21
CA PHE A 91 1.71 -0.19 -13.42
C PHE A 91 2.21 1.10 -14.08
N ASP A 92 3.49 1.16 -14.47
CA ASP A 92 4.05 2.33 -15.17
C ASP A 92 3.28 2.64 -16.47
N ALA A 93 2.94 1.61 -17.25
CA ALA A 93 2.14 1.78 -18.46
C ALA A 93 0.72 2.32 -18.16
N CYS A 94 0.06 1.82 -17.13
CA CYS A 94 -1.23 2.34 -16.66
C CYS A 94 -1.14 3.81 -16.26
N GLN A 95 -0.10 4.21 -15.53
CA GLN A 95 0.08 5.60 -15.11
C GLN A 95 0.29 6.53 -16.30
N LYS A 96 1.14 6.14 -17.26
CA LYS A 96 1.31 6.88 -18.53
C LYS A 96 0.00 7.02 -19.29
N ALA A 97 -0.85 5.99 -19.31
CA ALA A 97 -2.18 6.08 -19.92
C ALA A 97 -3.08 7.08 -19.19
N LEU A 98 -3.10 7.05 -17.85
CA LEU A 98 -3.90 7.96 -17.04
C LEU A 98 -3.43 9.42 -17.16
N ASP A 99 -2.12 9.65 -17.32
CA ASP A 99 -1.56 10.97 -17.62
C ASP A 99 -2.07 11.51 -18.97
N LEU A 100 -2.02 10.68 -20.02
CA LEU A 100 -2.56 11.04 -21.33
C LEU A 100 -4.07 11.29 -21.28
N ILE A 101 -4.83 10.45 -20.57
CA ILE A 101 -6.28 10.65 -20.39
C ILE A 101 -6.56 11.98 -19.70
N SER A 102 -5.78 12.33 -18.68
CA SER A 102 -5.90 13.59 -17.95
C SER A 102 -5.67 14.80 -18.86
N VAL A 103 -4.69 14.74 -19.74
CA VAL A 103 -4.38 15.84 -20.67
C VAL A 103 -5.37 15.90 -21.84
N ILE A 104 -5.63 14.78 -22.50
CA ILE A 104 -6.43 14.70 -23.74
C ILE A 104 -7.91 14.90 -23.43
N HIS A 105 -8.43 14.24 -22.40
CA HIS A 105 -9.87 14.23 -22.09
C HIS A 105 -10.26 15.10 -20.89
N LYS A 106 -9.27 15.74 -20.20
CA LYS A 106 -9.51 16.55 -19.00
C LYS A 106 -10.23 15.75 -17.90
N LYS A 107 -9.81 14.49 -17.72
CA LYS A 107 -10.36 13.55 -16.72
C LYS A 107 -9.25 13.07 -15.79
N ASN A 108 -9.37 13.36 -14.49
CA ASN A 108 -8.31 13.10 -13.52
C ASN A 108 -8.57 11.80 -12.75
N ILE A 109 -8.40 10.67 -13.44
CA ILE A 109 -8.68 9.34 -12.88
C ILE A 109 -7.45 8.85 -12.11
N ILE A 110 -7.66 8.24 -10.94
CA ILE A 110 -6.60 7.68 -10.09
C ILE A 110 -6.88 6.19 -9.85
N LEU A 111 -5.81 5.40 -9.80
CA LEU A 111 -5.85 3.99 -9.39
C LEU A 111 -6.24 3.88 -7.91
N LYS A 112 -7.17 2.97 -7.60
CA LYS A 112 -7.56 2.62 -6.23
C LYS A 112 -6.56 1.60 -5.69
N GLU A 113 -5.75 2.02 -4.73
CA GLU A 113 -4.87 1.16 -3.93
C GLU A 113 -4.04 0.14 -4.76
N PRO A 114 -3.31 0.56 -5.81
CA PRO A 114 -2.68 -0.34 -6.77
C PRO A 114 -1.62 -1.27 -6.17
N GLY A 115 -1.01 -0.89 -5.04
CA GLY A 115 -0.07 -1.73 -4.31
C GLY A 115 -0.72 -2.90 -3.57
N THR A 116 -2.03 -2.83 -3.30
CA THR A 116 -2.73 -3.77 -2.42
C THR A 116 -3.99 -4.38 -3.04
N SER A 117 -4.46 -3.88 -4.18
CA SER A 117 -5.62 -4.40 -4.91
C SER A 117 -5.36 -4.42 -6.42
N HIS A 118 -5.17 -5.60 -6.99
CA HIS A 118 -4.94 -5.78 -8.44
C HIS A 118 -5.13 -7.24 -8.88
N VAL A 119 -5.21 -7.46 -10.19
CA VAL A 119 -5.30 -8.79 -10.80
C VAL A 119 -4.13 -8.99 -11.75
N LEU A 120 -3.35 -10.06 -11.58
CA LEU A 120 -2.27 -10.47 -12.46
C LEU A 120 -2.68 -11.65 -13.33
N LEU A 121 -2.23 -11.65 -14.56
CA LEU A 121 -2.20 -12.84 -15.41
C LEU A 121 -0.75 -13.09 -15.83
N PHE A 122 -0.27 -14.31 -15.62
CA PHE A 122 1.08 -14.72 -16.02
C PHE A 122 1.12 -16.20 -16.42
N LYS A 123 2.26 -16.63 -16.97
CA LYS A 123 2.51 -18.02 -17.34
C LYS A 123 3.55 -18.66 -16.42
N GLU A 124 3.23 -19.86 -15.96
CA GLU A 124 4.15 -20.75 -15.24
C GLU A 124 4.02 -22.14 -15.87
N GLU A 125 5.14 -22.74 -16.29
CA GLU A 125 5.15 -24.08 -16.93
C GLU A 125 4.12 -24.24 -18.08
N ASN A 126 3.99 -23.21 -18.93
CA ASN A 126 3.01 -23.10 -20.02
C ASN A 126 1.52 -23.04 -19.60
N LYS A 127 1.23 -22.97 -18.31
CA LYS A 127 -0.12 -22.78 -17.78
C LYS A 127 -0.36 -21.30 -17.46
N TYR A 128 -1.53 -20.80 -17.80
CA TYR A 128 -1.97 -19.47 -17.40
C TYR A 128 -2.47 -19.48 -15.97
N ILE A 129 -1.92 -18.58 -15.17
CA ILE A 129 -2.33 -18.34 -13.79
C ILE A 129 -2.92 -16.94 -13.72
N LEU A 130 -4.10 -16.85 -13.15
CA LEU A 130 -4.73 -15.59 -12.78
C LEU A 130 -4.60 -15.43 -11.27
N ARG A 131 -3.99 -14.36 -10.81
CA ARG A 131 -3.83 -14.06 -9.38
C ARG A 131 -4.59 -12.79 -9.04
N GLU A 132 -5.57 -12.90 -8.18
CA GLU A 132 -6.18 -11.77 -7.50
C GLU A 132 -5.37 -11.46 -6.24
N VAL A 133 -5.11 -10.17 -6.00
CA VAL A 133 -4.41 -9.67 -4.82
C VAL A 133 -5.29 -8.61 -4.18
N SER A 134 -5.59 -8.77 -2.89
CA SER A 134 -6.33 -7.82 -2.07
C SER A 134 -5.73 -7.67 -0.68
N MET A 135 -6.09 -6.58 0.01
CA MET A 135 -5.69 -6.35 1.40
C MET A 135 -6.88 -5.91 2.25
N ALA A 136 -7.11 -6.63 3.35
CA ALA A 136 -8.09 -6.28 4.37
C ALA A 136 -7.40 -5.59 5.56
N ASN A 137 -7.92 -4.44 5.96
CA ASN A 137 -7.44 -3.72 7.14
C ASN A 137 -8.18 -4.21 8.40
N LEU A 138 -7.44 -4.74 9.38
CA LEU A 138 -7.96 -5.07 10.70
C LEU A 138 -7.65 -3.94 11.68
N ALA A 139 -8.65 -3.08 11.89
CA ALA A 139 -8.55 -1.99 12.85
C ALA A 139 -8.65 -2.51 14.29
N ILE A 140 -7.61 -2.28 15.09
CA ILE A 140 -7.56 -2.61 16.52
C ILE A 140 -7.31 -1.33 17.32
N SER A 141 -8.11 -1.13 18.37
CA SER A 141 -7.86 -0.15 19.41
C SER A 141 -7.76 -0.86 20.76
N THR A 142 -6.87 -0.35 21.61
CA THR A 142 -6.81 -0.75 23.02
C THR A 142 -6.80 0.50 23.88
N GLU A 143 -7.58 0.46 24.94
CA GLU A 143 -7.65 1.53 25.94
C GLU A 143 -7.33 0.93 27.31
N ALA A 144 -6.40 1.55 28.02
CA ALA A 144 -6.06 1.20 29.38
C ALA A 144 -6.23 2.44 30.26
N SER A 145 -6.86 2.27 31.42
CA SER A 145 -6.95 3.32 32.43
C SER A 145 -6.25 2.86 33.71
N ALA A 146 -5.56 3.79 34.36
CA ALA A 146 -4.89 3.56 35.63
C ALA A 146 -5.45 4.50 36.69
N ILE A 147 -5.78 3.94 37.85
CA ILE A 147 -6.18 4.70 39.04
C ILE A 147 -4.99 4.69 39.99
N VAL A 148 -4.39 5.86 40.22
CA VAL A 148 -3.32 6.00 41.20
C VAL A 148 -3.95 6.11 42.58
N LYS A 149 -3.57 5.22 43.49
CA LYS A 149 -3.95 5.30 44.90
C LYS A 149 -2.75 5.70 45.75
N ASP A 150 -2.98 6.54 46.74
CA ASP A 150 -1.97 6.84 47.76
C ASP A 150 -1.77 5.65 48.71
N LYS A 151 -0.82 5.78 49.64
CA LYS A 151 -0.51 4.77 50.66
C LYS A 151 -1.70 4.43 51.57
N ASP A 152 -2.69 5.32 51.65
CA ASP A 152 -3.88 5.20 52.48
C ASP A 152 -5.08 4.65 51.66
N GLY A 153 -4.86 4.32 50.38
CA GLY A 153 -5.85 3.75 49.48
C GLY A 153 -6.76 4.77 48.77
N ASN A 154 -6.54 6.07 48.97
CA ASN A 154 -7.34 7.12 48.36
C ASN A 154 -6.88 7.37 46.92
N VAL A 155 -7.82 7.66 46.03
CA VAL A 155 -7.52 8.01 44.63
C VAL A 155 -6.81 9.36 44.59
N VAL A 156 -5.60 9.40 44.04
CA VAL A 156 -4.87 10.64 43.80
C VAL A 156 -5.48 11.33 42.57
N PRO A 157 -5.95 12.59 42.69
CA PRO A 157 -6.45 13.33 41.53
C PRO A 157 -5.35 13.43 40.47
N GLN A 158 -5.68 13.09 39.22
CA GLN A 158 -4.74 13.30 38.12
C GLN A 158 -4.41 14.79 38.02
N SER A 159 -3.13 15.13 37.90
CA SER A 159 -2.70 16.52 37.68
C SER A 159 -3.43 17.09 36.47
N ILE A 160 -3.95 18.31 36.60
CA ILE A 160 -4.61 19.02 35.50
C ILE A 160 -3.68 19.01 34.29
N LYS A 161 -4.13 18.41 33.19
CA LYS A 161 -3.38 18.34 31.94
C LYS A 161 -3.05 19.77 31.51
N SER A 162 -1.78 20.09 31.28
CA SER A 162 -1.40 21.38 30.71
C SER A 162 -2.14 21.60 29.39
N GLU A 163 -2.67 22.81 29.17
CA GLU A 163 -3.30 23.14 27.90
C GLU A 163 -2.30 23.00 26.75
N TYR A 164 -2.77 22.47 25.62
CA TYR A 164 -1.95 22.28 24.44
C TYR A 164 -1.86 23.59 23.65
N GLU A 165 -0.64 24.05 23.37
CA GLU A 165 -0.41 25.21 22.51
C GLU A 165 -0.57 24.79 21.04
N TRP A 166 -1.41 25.50 20.28
CA TRP A 166 -1.55 25.26 18.84
C TRP A 166 -0.33 25.80 18.08
N LEU A 167 0.24 24.98 17.20
CA LEU A 167 1.31 25.38 16.28
C LEU A 167 0.84 25.28 14.81
N PRO A 168 1.31 26.17 13.92
CA PRO A 168 1.09 26.03 12.48
C PRO A 168 1.51 24.65 11.94
N ALA A 169 2.58 24.07 12.49
CA ALA A 169 3.06 22.72 12.18
C ALA A 169 1.98 21.65 12.28
N PHE A 170 1.04 21.77 13.23
CA PHE A 170 0.01 20.75 13.46
C PHE A 170 -1.01 20.67 12.32
N ARG A 171 -1.18 21.74 11.54
CA ARG A 171 -2.00 21.68 10.33
C ARG A 171 -1.39 20.75 9.28
N TYR A 172 -0.10 20.88 9.04
CA TYR A 172 0.62 20.02 8.10
C TYR A 172 0.64 18.56 8.59
N TYR A 173 0.86 18.34 9.90
CA TYR A 173 0.76 17.00 10.47
C TYR A 173 -0.62 16.37 10.23
N ARG A 174 -1.70 17.10 10.56
CA ARG A 174 -3.07 16.63 10.31
C ARG A 174 -3.30 16.27 8.84
N LEU A 175 -2.82 17.10 7.91
CA LEU A 175 -2.94 16.82 6.47
C LEU A 175 -2.20 15.54 6.07
N SER A 176 -0.98 15.36 6.58
CA SER A 176 -0.20 14.12 6.40
C SER A 176 -0.95 12.88 6.90
N GLN A 177 -1.64 12.97 8.03
CA GLN A 177 -2.38 11.82 8.58
C GLN A 177 -3.71 11.56 7.85
N SER A 178 -4.28 12.58 7.20
CA SER A 178 -5.61 12.50 6.57
C SER A 178 -5.61 12.07 5.10
N THR A 179 -4.49 12.21 4.39
CA THR A 179 -4.42 11.86 2.97
C THR A 179 -4.14 10.37 2.76
N SER A 180 -4.71 9.79 1.71
CA SER A 180 -4.46 8.41 1.28
C SER A 180 -3.21 8.28 0.42
N ASP A 181 -2.63 9.40 -0.03
CA ASP A 181 -1.43 9.41 -0.87
C ASP A 181 -0.16 9.53 0.00
N LEU A 182 0.74 8.54 -0.09
CA LEU A 182 2.02 8.56 0.62
C LEU A 182 2.88 9.76 0.24
N TYR A 183 2.90 10.16 -1.04
CA TYR A 183 3.75 11.23 -1.53
C TYR A 183 3.34 12.57 -0.92
N GLU A 184 2.03 12.85 -0.91
CA GLU A 184 1.47 14.02 -0.23
C GLU A 184 1.55 13.92 1.30
N SER A 185 1.45 12.71 1.86
CA SER A 185 1.64 12.49 3.30
C SER A 185 3.05 12.86 3.73
N TYR A 186 4.05 12.39 2.99
CA TYR A 186 5.44 12.71 3.22
C TYR A 186 5.70 14.21 3.09
N ARG A 187 5.23 14.84 2.00
CA ARG A 187 5.38 16.29 1.80
C ARG A 187 4.83 17.10 2.98
N ASN A 188 3.61 16.79 3.41
CA ASN A 188 2.99 17.47 4.53
C ASN A 188 3.71 17.19 5.86
N LEU A 189 4.15 15.96 6.11
CA LEU A 189 4.90 15.64 7.32
C LEU A 189 6.23 16.38 7.37
N TYR A 190 6.94 16.45 6.25
CA TYR A 190 8.20 17.16 6.14
C TYR A 190 8.04 18.67 6.39
N LEU A 191 6.99 19.30 5.86
CA LEU A 191 6.65 20.70 6.18
C LEU A 191 6.31 20.89 7.67
N SER A 192 5.64 19.92 8.28
CA SER A 192 5.37 19.94 9.72
C SER A 192 6.65 19.88 10.54
N PHE A 193 7.58 19.00 10.16
CA PHE A 193 8.89 18.84 10.75
C PHE A 193 9.73 20.13 10.66
N GLU A 194 9.82 20.73 9.47
CA GLU A 194 10.52 22.01 9.30
C GLU A 194 9.89 23.13 10.12
N SER A 195 8.55 23.20 10.16
CA SER A 195 7.84 24.22 10.92
C SER A 195 8.09 24.10 12.43
N VAL A 196 8.13 22.88 12.98
CA VAL A 196 8.43 22.64 14.41
C VAL A 196 9.87 22.97 14.74
N LEU A 197 10.83 22.59 13.87
CA LEU A 197 12.23 22.95 14.07
C LEU A 197 12.46 24.45 13.98
N SER A 198 11.83 25.14 13.02
CA SER A 198 11.98 26.58 12.82
C SER A 198 11.45 27.39 14.00
N GLN A 199 10.37 26.93 14.64
CA GLN A 199 9.83 27.54 15.85
C GLN A 199 10.84 27.53 17.01
N LYS A 200 11.61 26.45 17.15
CA LYS A 200 12.59 26.29 18.22
C LYS A 200 13.98 26.85 17.87
N PHE A 201 14.39 26.69 16.62
CA PHE A 201 15.69 27.10 16.09
C PHE A 201 15.49 27.91 14.80
N PRO A 202 15.20 29.22 14.88
CA PRO A 202 14.96 30.02 13.69
C PRO A 202 16.16 30.08 12.73
N LEU A 203 15.87 30.31 11.45
CA LEU A 203 16.86 30.56 10.41
C LEU A 203 17.62 31.86 10.70
N LYS A 204 18.95 31.81 10.71
CA LYS A 204 19.79 32.99 10.92
C LYS A 204 19.96 33.78 9.61
N LYS A 205 20.29 35.06 9.73
CA LYS A 205 20.59 35.91 8.58
C LYS A 205 21.76 35.31 7.77
N ASN A 206 21.58 35.19 6.46
CA ASN A 206 22.54 34.62 5.49
C ASN A 206 22.87 33.12 5.68
N GLU A 207 22.11 32.40 6.51
CA GLU A 207 22.24 30.96 6.64
C GLU A 207 21.51 30.26 5.47
N ARG A 208 22.16 29.29 4.83
CA ARG A 208 21.48 28.47 3.81
C ARG A 208 20.58 27.45 4.52
N GLU A 209 19.49 27.07 3.87
CA GLU A 209 18.50 26.13 4.43
C GLU A 209 19.14 24.81 4.91
N ILE A 210 20.04 24.22 4.13
CA ILE A 210 20.73 22.97 4.53
C ILE A 210 21.66 23.17 5.74
N ASP A 211 22.31 24.34 5.85
CA ASP A 211 23.18 24.64 6.99
C ASP A 211 22.36 24.87 8.26
N TRP A 212 21.20 25.53 8.11
CA TRP A 212 20.21 25.69 9.17
C TRP A 212 19.68 24.36 9.68
N LEU A 213 19.25 23.48 8.77
CA LEU A 213 18.69 22.18 9.15
C LEU A 213 19.73 21.34 9.89
N ARG A 214 20.97 21.29 9.39
CA ARG A 214 22.08 20.61 10.06
C ARG A 214 22.32 21.17 11.46
N ARG A 215 22.37 22.50 11.61
CA ARG A 215 22.52 23.14 12.92
C ARG A 215 21.36 22.81 13.86
N ALA A 216 20.11 22.96 13.41
CA ALA A 216 18.93 22.68 14.22
C ALA A 216 18.88 21.22 14.70
N LEU A 217 19.23 20.27 13.82
CA LEU A 217 19.34 18.85 14.16
C LEU A 217 20.47 18.57 15.18
N SER A 218 21.61 19.24 15.04
CA SER A 218 22.70 19.12 16.02
C SER A 218 22.31 19.64 17.40
N GLU A 219 21.53 20.73 17.47
CA GLU A 219 21.10 21.31 18.75
C GLU A 219 20.08 20.43 19.49
N ILE A 220 19.21 19.68 18.78
CA ILE A 220 18.27 18.75 19.43
C ILE A 220 18.87 17.40 19.80
N LYS A 221 20.04 17.05 19.23
CA LYS A 221 20.69 15.75 19.43
C LYS A 221 21.03 15.49 20.90
N ASP A 222 21.27 16.54 21.68
CA ASP A 222 21.56 16.45 23.12
C ASP A 222 20.30 16.14 23.95
N ASP A 223 19.12 16.49 23.43
CA ASP A 223 17.84 16.35 24.11
C ASP A 223 17.03 15.13 23.64
N ILE A 224 17.30 14.64 22.42
CA ILE A 224 16.54 13.62 21.71
C ILE A 224 17.51 12.59 21.12
N ASN A 225 17.26 11.31 21.39
CA ASN A 225 18.04 10.22 20.80
C ASN A 225 17.63 10.00 19.32
N LEU A 226 18.20 10.80 18.41
CA LEU A 226 17.92 10.69 16.97
C LEU A 226 18.31 9.33 16.39
N SER A 227 19.30 8.66 16.97
CA SER A 227 19.74 7.31 16.54
C SER A 227 18.64 6.26 16.72
N GLU A 228 17.81 6.38 17.77
CA GLU A 228 16.65 5.49 17.95
C GLU A 228 15.57 5.75 16.89
N CYS A 229 15.36 7.02 16.52
CA CYS A 229 14.34 7.40 15.56
C CYS A 229 14.61 6.90 14.13
N ILE A 230 15.90 6.80 13.75
CA ILE A 230 16.32 6.33 12.42
C ILE A 230 16.61 4.83 12.37
N SER A 231 16.70 4.17 13.52
CA SER A 231 16.96 2.73 13.57
C SER A 231 15.81 1.93 12.97
N ASP A 232 16.16 0.91 12.20
CA ASP A 232 15.21 -0.06 11.64
C ASP A 232 15.17 -1.28 12.55
N GLU A 233 13.97 -1.80 12.84
CA GLU A 233 13.80 -2.95 13.73
C GLU A 233 14.43 -4.23 13.15
N ASN A 234 14.60 -4.28 11.83
CA ASN A 234 15.17 -5.43 11.11
C ASN A 234 16.64 -5.25 10.69
N ASN A 235 17.21 -4.04 10.76
CA ASN A 235 18.61 -3.77 10.37
C ASN A 235 19.39 -3.19 11.55
N ALA A 236 19.90 -4.11 12.37
CA ALA A 236 20.60 -3.83 13.61
C ALA A 236 22.00 -3.15 13.53
N PRO A 237 22.70 -2.86 12.40
CA PRO A 237 24.06 -2.35 12.50
C PRO A 237 24.20 -0.81 12.52
N TYR A 238 23.12 -0.02 12.44
CA TYR A 238 23.25 1.45 12.39
C TYR A 238 23.52 2.12 13.74
N LYS A 239 23.39 1.40 14.86
CA LYS A 239 23.46 2.00 16.21
C LYS A 239 24.77 2.73 16.54
N ASN A 240 25.88 2.51 15.83
CA ASN A 240 27.19 3.04 16.23
C ASN A 240 28.13 3.57 15.12
N LYS A 241 27.69 3.72 13.85
CA LYS A 241 28.62 4.08 12.74
C LYS A 241 28.23 5.26 11.87
N VAL A 242 27.02 5.80 11.99
CA VAL A 242 26.55 6.92 11.17
C VAL A 242 26.10 8.04 12.08
N ASP A 243 26.56 9.26 11.81
CA ASP A 243 26.05 10.44 12.51
C ASP A 243 24.57 10.63 12.16
N PRO A 244 23.65 10.58 13.14
CA PRO A 244 22.21 10.65 12.86
C PRO A 244 21.79 11.95 12.16
N VAL A 245 22.52 13.05 12.37
CA VAL A 245 22.27 14.31 11.68
C VAL A 245 22.53 14.17 10.19
N GLU A 246 23.72 13.71 9.79
CA GLU A 246 24.01 13.50 8.37
C GLU A 246 23.10 12.45 7.75
N TYR A 247 22.71 11.40 8.49
CA TYR A 247 21.74 10.43 8.00
C TYR A 247 20.40 11.10 7.61
N ILE A 248 19.87 11.97 8.48
CA ILE A 248 18.61 12.69 8.21
C ILE A 248 18.79 13.64 7.03
N ILE A 249 19.92 14.33 6.92
CA ILE A 249 20.22 15.21 5.77
C ILE A 249 20.22 14.41 4.46
N GLU A 250 20.87 13.25 4.41
CA GLU A 250 20.88 12.43 3.19
C GLU A 250 19.50 11.84 2.89
N ASN A 251 18.86 11.19 3.87
CA ASN A 251 17.70 10.33 3.64
C ASN A 251 16.34 11.04 3.74
N GLN A 252 16.28 12.24 4.30
CA GLN A 252 15.04 13.02 4.41
C GLN A 252 15.10 14.30 3.56
N TYR A 253 16.22 15.03 3.61
CA TYR A 253 16.38 16.27 2.86
C TYR A 253 16.79 16.02 1.39
N LYS A 254 17.95 15.40 1.16
CA LYS A 254 18.51 15.31 -0.20
C LYS A 254 17.77 14.36 -1.12
N LEU A 255 17.35 13.21 -0.61
CA LEU A 255 16.68 12.19 -1.42
C LEU A 255 15.18 12.50 -1.59
N PRO A 256 14.30 12.22 -0.63
CA PRO A 256 12.86 12.36 -0.84
C PRO A 256 12.39 13.80 -0.89
N ARG A 257 12.91 14.72 -0.05
CA ARG A 257 12.47 16.12 -0.12
C ARG A 257 12.87 16.78 -1.44
N LEU A 258 14.15 16.78 -1.83
CA LEU A 258 14.51 17.43 -3.10
C LEU A 258 13.84 16.73 -4.29
N GLY A 259 13.75 15.40 -4.27
CA GLY A 259 13.12 14.62 -5.34
C GLY A 259 11.61 14.86 -5.46
N LEU A 260 10.90 15.09 -4.36
CA LEU A 260 9.46 15.34 -4.37
C LEU A 260 9.11 16.82 -4.53
N PHE A 261 9.91 17.75 -4.02
CA PHE A 261 9.57 19.19 -4.03
C PHE A 261 10.09 19.93 -5.26
N HIS A 262 10.87 19.27 -6.12
CA HIS A 262 11.40 19.85 -7.35
C HIS A 262 11.17 18.94 -8.56
N SER A 263 11.05 19.54 -9.73
CA SER A 263 10.82 18.84 -11.02
C SER A 263 12.07 18.81 -11.92
N LYS A 264 13.28 18.90 -11.33
CA LYS A 264 14.55 19.03 -12.07
C LYS A 264 15.17 17.64 -12.34
N LYS A 265 16.47 17.44 -12.06
CA LYS A 265 17.11 16.11 -12.14
C LYS A 265 16.76 15.30 -10.89
N ASP A 266 16.77 13.96 -11.01
CA ASP A 266 16.56 13.01 -9.91
C ASP A 266 15.21 13.18 -9.19
N VAL A 267 14.13 13.32 -9.98
CA VAL A 267 12.77 13.57 -9.49
C VAL A 267 12.10 12.26 -9.09
N ILE A 268 11.41 12.30 -7.96
CA ILE A 268 10.47 11.25 -7.57
C ILE A 268 9.12 11.64 -8.13
N LEU A 269 8.70 10.99 -9.21
CA LEU A 269 7.36 11.16 -9.73
C LEU A 269 6.36 10.51 -8.74
N PRO A 270 5.32 11.24 -8.31
CA PRO A 270 4.24 10.65 -7.55
C PRO A 270 3.66 9.45 -8.29
N HIS A 271 3.40 8.39 -7.53
CA HIS A 271 2.89 7.12 -8.03
C HIS A 271 3.69 6.52 -9.20
N ALA A 272 5.02 6.64 -9.17
CA ALA A 272 5.92 5.93 -10.10
C ALA A 272 6.11 4.45 -9.76
N LEU A 273 5.83 4.07 -8.51
CA LEU A 273 5.88 2.70 -8.04
C LEU A 273 4.53 2.31 -7.42
N PRO A 274 4.07 1.06 -7.62
CA PRO A 274 2.84 0.59 -7.00
C PRO A 274 3.00 0.46 -5.49
N ASN A 275 4.20 0.12 -5.02
CA ASN A 275 4.56 0.09 -3.61
C ASN A 275 5.92 0.80 -3.38
N PRO A 276 5.92 2.09 -3.01
CA PRO A 276 7.13 2.88 -2.79
C PRO A 276 7.78 2.64 -1.40
N GLU A 277 8.19 1.40 -1.12
CA GLU A 277 8.73 0.94 0.19
C GLU A 277 9.83 1.84 0.78
N LYS A 278 10.74 2.35 -0.06
CA LYS A 278 11.80 3.27 0.37
C LYS A 278 11.23 4.57 0.95
N LEU A 279 10.26 5.18 0.27
CA LEU A 279 9.62 6.40 0.74
C LEU A 279 8.77 6.13 1.99
N LEU A 280 8.09 4.98 2.04
CA LEU A 280 7.30 4.56 3.20
C LEU A 280 8.18 4.40 4.45
N THR A 281 9.35 3.79 4.28
CA THR A 281 10.34 3.63 5.34
C THR A 281 10.82 5.00 5.84
N GLU A 282 11.17 5.92 4.95
CA GLU A 282 11.58 7.27 5.33
C GLU A 282 10.45 8.08 5.98
N TYR A 283 9.22 7.91 5.52
CA TYR A 283 8.04 8.49 6.16
C TYR A 283 7.86 8.01 7.60
N ARG A 284 7.97 6.70 7.85
CA ARG A 284 7.90 6.12 9.21
C ARG A 284 9.00 6.66 10.12
N ARG A 285 10.23 6.79 9.61
CA ARG A 285 11.36 7.41 10.35
C ARG A 285 11.08 8.88 10.67
N LEU A 286 10.58 9.64 9.70
CA LEU A 286 10.26 11.06 9.89
C LEU A 286 9.16 11.28 10.93
N ILE A 287 8.14 10.41 10.98
CA ILE A 287 7.11 10.44 12.02
C ILE A 287 7.74 10.26 13.40
N LYS A 288 8.63 9.28 13.57
CA LYS A 288 9.32 9.05 14.85
C LYS A 288 10.11 10.29 15.30
N ILE A 289 10.88 10.89 14.39
CA ILE A 289 11.63 12.13 14.65
C ILE A 289 10.67 13.26 15.04
N TRP A 290 9.62 13.48 14.25
CA TRP A 290 8.64 14.54 14.50
C TRP A 290 8.00 14.41 15.88
N TYR A 291 7.57 13.20 16.25
CA TYR A 291 6.98 12.93 17.56
C TYR A 291 7.96 13.17 18.69
N ALA A 292 9.22 12.76 18.55
CA ALA A 292 10.23 13.01 19.56
C ALA A 292 10.41 14.52 19.82
N ILE A 293 10.40 15.34 18.76
CA ILE A 293 10.52 16.80 18.88
C ILE A 293 9.28 17.42 19.54
N VAL A 294 8.07 17.08 19.08
CA VAL A 294 6.85 17.67 19.67
C VAL A 294 6.59 17.23 21.10
N SER A 295 6.98 16.02 21.45
CA SER A 295 6.82 15.51 22.82
C SER A 295 7.80 16.18 23.77
N LYS A 296 9.05 16.38 23.33
CA LYS A 296 10.09 17.01 24.13
C LYS A 296 9.85 18.51 24.35
N TYR A 297 9.41 19.23 23.32
CA TYR A 297 9.38 20.70 23.36
C TYR A 297 7.99 21.32 23.47
N PHE A 298 6.92 20.57 23.20
CA PHE A 298 5.56 21.12 23.10
C PHE A 298 4.51 20.34 23.88
N ASN A 299 4.92 19.50 24.85
CA ASN A 299 4.05 18.74 25.76
C ASN A 299 2.99 17.86 25.07
N THR A 300 3.23 17.46 23.82
CA THR A 300 2.33 16.55 23.09
C THR A 300 2.64 15.11 23.49
N PRO A 301 1.68 14.32 24.01
CA PRO A 301 1.93 12.95 24.40
C PRO A 301 2.23 12.04 23.19
N MET A 302 3.16 11.09 23.35
CA MET A 302 3.40 10.02 22.38
C MET A 302 2.29 8.95 22.48
N GLY A 303 1.34 8.97 21.54
CA GLY A 303 0.49 7.84 21.17
C GLY A 303 -0.51 7.29 22.21
N GLY A 304 -1.37 6.38 21.74
CA GLY A 304 -2.33 5.60 22.55
C GLY A 304 -2.00 4.10 22.56
N GLY A 305 -2.87 3.26 23.12
CA GLY A 305 -2.68 1.80 23.15
C GLY A 305 -2.82 1.16 21.76
N GLY A 306 -2.03 0.12 21.48
CA GLY A 306 -2.04 -0.62 20.23
C GLY A 306 -1.49 -2.05 20.38
N VAL A 307 -1.58 -2.84 19.31
CA VAL A 307 -1.02 -4.19 19.23
C VAL A 307 0.33 -4.13 18.53
N THR A 308 1.31 -4.87 19.04
CA THR A 308 2.64 -5.00 18.40
C THR A 308 2.60 -6.03 17.26
N ASP A 309 3.54 -5.99 16.31
CA ASP A 309 3.62 -7.00 15.24
C ASP A 309 3.66 -8.45 15.77
N PRO A 310 4.50 -8.80 16.77
CA PRO A 310 4.49 -10.16 17.32
C PRO A 310 3.14 -10.53 17.97
N GLY A 311 2.50 -9.58 18.65
CA GLY A 311 1.18 -9.79 19.24
C GLY A 311 0.10 -10.03 18.19
N PHE A 312 0.10 -9.24 17.12
CA PHE A 312 -0.81 -9.40 15.99
C PHE A 312 -0.61 -10.73 15.28
N LYS A 313 0.64 -11.09 14.97
CA LYS A 313 0.97 -12.38 14.36
C LYS A 313 0.53 -13.54 15.23
N PHE A 314 0.72 -13.48 16.56
CA PHE A 314 0.22 -14.51 17.48
C PHE A 314 -1.31 -14.63 17.43
N LEU A 315 -2.05 -13.53 17.36
CA LEU A 315 -3.51 -13.55 17.25
C LEU A 315 -3.97 -14.17 15.91
N MET A 316 -3.35 -13.78 14.80
CA MET A 316 -3.69 -14.32 13.46
C MET A 316 -3.35 -15.80 13.34
N ASP A 317 -2.21 -16.22 13.89
CA ASP A 317 -1.79 -17.61 13.98
C ASP A 317 -2.85 -18.47 14.68
N LYS A 318 -3.31 -18.04 15.86
CA LYS A 318 -4.40 -18.74 16.58
C LYS A 318 -5.72 -18.78 15.80
N MET A 319 -5.99 -17.75 15.00
CA MET A 319 -7.20 -17.67 14.20
C MET A 319 -7.18 -18.60 12.99
N PHE A 320 -6.05 -18.68 12.28
CA PHE A 320 -5.97 -19.32 10.96
C PHE A 320 -5.19 -20.63 10.92
N ASP A 321 -4.36 -20.98 11.91
CA ASP A 321 -3.61 -22.25 11.94
C ASP A 321 -4.54 -23.48 11.89
N ASN A 322 -5.72 -23.36 12.50
CA ASN A 322 -6.72 -24.43 12.53
C ASN A 322 -7.62 -24.41 11.28
N GLY A 323 -7.08 -23.97 10.14
CA GLY A 323 -7.76 -23.89 8.85
C GLY A 323 -8.68 -22.68 8.67
N PHE A 324 -9.02 -22.42 7.42
CA PHE A 324 -9.96 -21.40 6.94
C PHE A 324 -10.42 -21.79 5.55
N GLU A 325 -11.36 -21.06 4.98
CA GLU A 325 -11.90 -21.34 3.66
C GLU A 325 -11.98 -20.06 2.83
N PHE A 326 -11.57 -20.14 1.56
CA PHE A 326 -11.92 -19.14 0.57
C PHE A 326 -13.19 -19.58 -0.16
N GLN A 327 -14.14 -18.66 -0.28
CA GLN A 327 -15.36 -18.84 -1.06
C GLN A 327 -15.48 -17.73 -2.10
N VAL A 328 -15.92 -18.09 -3.31
CA VAL A 328 -16.16 -17.13 -4.40
C VAL A 328 -17.55 -17.31 -4.99
N THR A 329 -18.10 -16.22 -5.55
CA THR A 329 -19.42 -16.22 -6.21
C THR A 329 -19.50 -15.12 -7.27
N ASP A 330 -20.41 -15.30 -8.23
CA ASP A 330 -20.78 -14.32 -9.25
C ASP A 330 -21.86 -13.33 -8.77
N ASP A 331 -22.25 -13.38 -7.50
CA ASP A 331 -23.18 -12.43 -6.89
C ASP A 331 -22.68 -10.97 -7.05
N PRO A 332 -23.39 -10.11 -7.81
CA PRO A 332 -22.91 -8.77 -8.15
C PRO A 332 -23.16 -7.75 -7.04
N THR A 333 -23.64 -8.15 -5.86
CA THR A 333 -23.92 -7.22 -4.77
C THR A 333 -22.65 -6.84 -4.00
N PRO A 334 -22.36 -5.54 -3.79
CA PRO A 334 -21.23 -5.13 -2.96
C PRO A 334 -21.38 -5.61 -1.50
N PHE A 335 -20.26 -5.87 -0.83
CA PHE A 335 -20.26 -6.22 0.59
C PHE A 335 -20.83 -5.09 1.45
N LYS A 336 -21.61 -5.48 2.46
CA LYS A 336 -22.06 -4.61 3.54
C LYS A 336 -21.45 -5.07 4.87
N PRO A 337 -21.21 -4.17 5.84
CA PRO A 337 -20.71 -4.56 7.16
C PRO A 337 -21.59 -5.57 7.91
N SER A 338 -22.86 -5.67 7.54
CA SER A 338 -23.83 -6.61 8.12
C SER A 338 -23.86 -7.98 7.45
N ASP A 339 -23.13 -8.17 6.35
CA ASP A 339 -23.16 -9.43 5.60
C ASP A 339 -22.54 -10.56 6.44
N SER A 340 -23.26 -11.67 6.55
CA SER A 340 -22.80 -12.91 7.19
C SER A 340 -22.60 -14.06 6.21
N VAL A 341 -22.95 -13.85 4.94
CA VAL A 341 -22.87 -14.82 3.84
C VAL A 341 -22.19 -14.20 2.64
N ILE A 342 -21.55 -15.02 1.82
CA ILE A 342 -20.84 -14.57 0.62
C ILE A 342 -21.77 -14.19 -0.53
N SER A 343 -22.94 -14.84 -0.65
CA SER A 343 -23.94 -14.54 -1.68
C SER A 343 -25.31 -14.24 -1.07
N PRO A 344 -25.62 -12.96 -0.81
CA PRO A 344 -26.95 -12.53 -0.36
C PRO A 344 -28.08 -12.84 -1.35
N LEU A 345 -27.78 -12.96 -2.65
CA LEU A 345 -28.77 -13.32 -3.68
C LEU A 345 -28.86 -14.84 -3.94
N ASN A 346 -28.17 -15.67 -3.15
CA ASN A 346 -28.13 -17.13 -3.27
C ASN A 346 -27.64 -17.64 -4.64
N HIS A 347 -26.69 -16.92 -5.22
CA HIS A 347 -25.91 -17.43 -6.35
C HIS A 347 -25.02 -18.61 -5.93
N SER A 348 -24.52 -19.34 -6.92
CA SER A 348 -23.60 -20.46 -6.68
C SER A 348 -22.35 -19.99 -5.94
N VAL A 349 -21.94 -20.77 -4.94
CA VAL A 349 -20.75 -20.52 -4.14
C VAL A 349 -19.76 -21.65 -4.37
N ILE A 350 -18.49 -21.29 -4.59
CA ILE A 350 -17.43 -22.24 -4.87
C ILE A 350 -16.32 -22.05 -3.86
N SER A 351 -16.00 -23.15 -3.17
CA SER A 351 -15.00 -23.20 -2.11
C SER A 351 -13.66 -23.65 -2.66
N PHE A 352 -12.59 -23.05 -2.17
CA PHE A 352 -11.23 -23.45 -2.53
C PHE A 352 -10.70 -24.43 -1.50
N ASN A 353 -10.22 -25.58 -1.97
CA ASN A 353 -9.74 -26.66 -1.09
C ASN A 353 -8.24 -26.56 -0.78
N ASP A 354 -7.47 -25.89 -1.63
CA ASP A 354 -6.04 -25.62 -1.41
C ASP A 354 -5.89 -24.22 -0.81
N VAL A 355 -5.57 -24.18 0.49
CA VAL A 355 -5.40 -22.95 1.25
C VAL A 355 -4.08 -22.97 2.03
N GLU A 356 -3.45 -21.80 2.15
CA GLU A 356 -2.18 -21.63 2.84
C GLU A 356 -2.19 -20.34 3.66
N PHE A 357 -1.75 -20.42 4.92
CA PHE A 357 -1.57 -19.28 5.80
C PHE A 357 -0.07 -18.99 5.99
N LYS A 358 0.34 -17.74 5.78
CA LYS A 358 1.71 -17.25 5.98
C LYS A 358 1.72 -16.16 7.04
N LYS A 359 2.10 -16.55 8.26
CA LYS A 359 2.26 -15.67 9.42
C LYS A 359 3.34 -14.60 9.22
N ASP A 360 4.49 -14.98 8.68
CA ASP A 360 5.64 -14.10 8.52
C ASP A 360 5.70 -13.51 7.11
N HIS A 361 4.62 -12.84 6.70
CA HIS A 361 4.54 -12.20 5.38
C HIS A 361 5.28 -10.85 5.35
N ALA A 362 4.89 -9.92 6.21
CA ALA A 362 5.56 -8.62 6.39
C ALA A 362 5.25 -8.04 7.79
N LEU A 363 5.83 -6.90 8.14
CA LEU A 363 5.54 -6.22 9.41
C LEU A 363 4.07 -5.76 9.44
N GLY A 364 3.36 -6.12 10.50
CA GLY A 364 1.94 -5.84 10.70
C GLY A 364 1.03 -6.57 9.71
N GLN A 365 1.52 -7.60 9.01
CA GLN A 365 0.80 -8.26 7.93
C GLN A 365 0.93 -9.77 7.96
N VAL A 366 -0.17 -10.45 7.67
CA VAL A 366 -0.22 -11.90 7.39
C VAL A 366 -0.87 -12.13 6.02
N LEU A 367 -0.53 -13.22 5.35
CA LEU A 367 -1.06 -13.54 4.02
C LEU A 367 -1.85 -14.85 4.05
N LEU A 368 -3.05 -14.83 3.47
CA LEU A 368 -3.87 -16.01 3.19
C LEU A 368 -3.91 -16.24 1.69
N ILE A 369 -3.66 -17.47 1.28
CA ILE A 369 -3.64 -17.87 -0.13
C ILE A 369 -4.68 -18.95 -0.36
N GLY A 370 -5.53 -18.77 -1.37
CA GLY A 370 -6.44 -19.78 -1.87
C GLY A 370 -6.08 -20.13 -3.31
N ARG A 371 -6.16 -21.42 -3.68
CA ARG A 371 -5.89 -21.88 -5.05
C ARG A 371 -7.00 -22.80 -5.55
N SER A 372 -7.33 -22.68 -6.83
CA SER A 372 -8.24 -23.58 -7.53
C SER A 372 -7.80 -23.75 -8.99
N GLY A 373 -8.04 -24.92 -9.57
CA GLY A 373 -7.66 -25.23 -10.95
C GLY A 373 -8.32 -26.51 -11.46
N GLY A 374 -8.10 -26.82 -12.75
CA GLY A 374 -8.71 -27.99 -13.38
C GLY A 374 -10.24 -27.88 -13.49
N SER A 375 -10.94 -29.00 -13.29
CA SER A 375 -12.40 -29.09 -13.42
C SER A 375 -13.18 -28.21 -12.42
N ASP A 376 -12.56 -27.81 -11.31
CA ASP A 376 -13.20 -26.90 -10.35
C ASP A 376 -13.27 -25.47 -10.88
N LEU A 377 -12.33 -25.08 -11.74
CA LEU A 377 -12.33 -23.76 -12.39
C LEU A 377 -13.44 -23.65 -13.45
N GLU A 378 -13.79 -24.76 -14.12
CA GLU A 378 -14.88 -24.80 -15.11
C GLU A 378 -16.25 -24.49 -14.50
N LYS A 379 -16.39 -24.62 -13.17
CA LYS A 379 -17.59 -24.24 -12.43
C LYS A 379 -17.67 -22.73 -12.16
N ILE A 380 -16.54 -22.02 -12.31
CA ILE A 380 -16.41 -20.59 -12.00
C ILE A 380 -16.22 -19.81 -13.31
N GLU A 381 -17.31 -19.30 -13.87
CA GLU A 381 -17.22 -18.44 -15.06
C GLU A 381 -16.81 -17.00 -14.70
N LEU A 382 -17.41 -16.48 -13.63
CA LEU A 382 -17.35 -15.09 -13.21
C LEU A 382 -17.21 -15.02 -11.68
N ILE A 383 -16.36 -14.11 -11.20
CA ILE A 383 -16.23 -13.78 -9.79
C ILE A 383 -16.51 -12.30 -9.58
N HIS A 384 -17.47 -11.99 -8.72
CA HIS A 384 -17.69 -10.65 -8.20
C HIS A 384 -17.28 -10.53 -6.74
N ARG A 385 -17.48 -11.58 -5.94
CA ARG A 385 -17.18 -11.57 -4.51
C ARG A 385 -16.23 -12.69 -4.15
N ILE A 386 -15.27 -12.35 -3.31
CA ILE A 386 -14.31 -13.27 -2.68
C ILE A 386 -14.49 -13.09 -1.17
N GLY A 387 -14.57 -14.18 -0.41
CA GLY A 387 -14.68 -14.14 1.04
C GLY A 387 -13.77 -15.14 1.74
N ILE A 388 -13.23 -14.73 2.88
CA ILE A 388 -12.56 -15.63 3.83
C ILE A 388 -13.55 -16.01 4.92
N PHE A 389 -13.62 -17.29 5.23
CA PHE A 389 -14.47 -17.84 6.27
C PHE A 389 -13.65 -18.49 7.39
N LYS A 390 -14.02 -18.15 8.62
CA LYS A 390 -13.62 -18.84 9.85
C LYS A 390 -14.82 -18.89 10.79
N ASN A 391 -15.61 -19.97 10.72
CA ASN A 391 -16.94 -20.13 11.33
C ASN A 391 -18.02 -19.17 10.77
N SER A 392 -17.64 -17.94 10.43
CA SER A 392 -18.45 -16.94 9.72
C SER A 392 -17.59 -16.22 8.69
N LEU A 393 -18.22 -15.41 7.83
CA LEU A 393 -17.52 -14.48 6.95
C LEU A 393 -16.63 -13.56 7.81
N PHE A 394 -15.33 -13.59 7.55
CA PHE A 394 -14.32 -12.81 8.28
C PHE A 394 -13.93 -11.54 7.52
N SER A 395 -13.64 -11.68 6.23
CA SER A 395 -13.32 -10.59 5.30
C SER A 395 -13.87 -10.90 3.92
N GLY A 396 -14.03 -9.86 3.10
CA GLY A 396 -14.47 -10.02 1.72
C GLY A 396 -13.93 -8.92 0.81
N GLU A 397 -13.76 -9.26 -0.46
CA GLU A 397 -13.32 -8.39 -1.54
C GLU A 397 -14.36 -8.39 -2.67
N PHE A 398 -14.68 -7.21 -3.20
CA PHE A 398 -15.65 -7.04 -4.28
C PHE A 398 -14.99 -6.47 -5.53
N ILE A 399 -15.14 -7.19 -6.64
CA ILE A 399 -14.65 -6.81 -7.96
C ILE A 399 -15.83 -6.22 -8.74
N ASP A 400 -15.93 -4.88 -8.78
CA ASP A 400 -17.05 -4.16 -9.42
C ASP A 400 -17.32 -4.63 -10.85
N ASP A 401 -16.27 -4.73 -11.66
CA ASP A 401 -16.38 -5.12 -13.07
C ASP A 401 -16.55 -6.63 -13.27
N GLY A 402 -16.32 -7.44 -12.23
CA GLY A 402 -16.29 -8.89 -12.29
C GLY A 402 -15.02 -9.44 -12.96
N LEU A 403 -14.63 -10.64 -12.56
CA LEU A 403 -13.44 -11.33 -13.04
C LEU A 403 -13.83 -12.62 -13.78
N PHE A 404 -13.57 -12.66 -15.09
CA PHE A 404 -13.84 -13.83 -15.94
C PHE A 404 -12.60 -14.71 -16.07
N LEU A 405 -12.77 -16.02 -15.93
CA LEU A 405 -11.66 -16.99 -15.81
C LEU A 405 -11.39 -17.81 -17.08
N GLU A 406 -12.07 -17.52 -18.18
CA GLU A 406 -11.92 -18.29 -19.42
C GLU A 406 -10.46 -18.38 -19.90
N GLY A 407 -9.96 -19.56 -20.25
CA GLY A 407 -8.60 -19.72 -20.78
C GLY A 407 -7.48 -19.55 -19.72
N VAL A 408 -7.85 -19.56 -18.44
CA VAL A 408 -6.95 -19.68 -17.28
C VAL A 408 -6.90 -21.15 -16.85
N ASN A 409 -5.73 -21.63 -16.39
CA ASN A 409 -5.58 -23.00 -15.89
C ASN A 409 -5.67 -23.10 -14.37
N ARG A 410 -5.27 -22.03 -13.66
CA ARG A 410 -5.29 -21.93 -12.20
C ARG A 410 -5.64 -20.51 -11.77
N ILE A 411 -6.51 -20.36 -10.78
CA ILE A 411 -6.72 -19.11 -10.06
C ILE A 411 -6.01 -19.17 -8.71
N GLU A 412 -5.42 -18.04 -8.34
CA GLU A 412 -4.84 -17.78 -7.03
C GLU A 412 -5.50 -16.54 -6.42
N ILE A 413 -5.85 -16.60 -5.14
CA ILE A 413 -6.39 -15.46 -4.38
C ILE A 413 -5.40 -15.19 -3.26
N TYR A 414 -4.84 -14.00 -3.22
CA TYR A 414 -3.89 -13.54 -2.21
C TYR A 414 -4.55 -12.43 -1.42
N GLN A 415 -5.02 -12.75 -0.21
CA GLN A 415 -5.59 -11.74 0.68
C GLN A 415 -4.67 -11.50 1.87
N THR A 416 -4.11 -10.29 1.94
CA THR A 416 -3.29 -9.85 3.07
C THR A 416 -4.19 -9.25 4.15
N ILE A 417 -4.01 -9.63 5.42
CA ILE A 417 -4.62 -8.93 6.55
C ILE A 417 -3.57 -8.01 7.16
N ARG A 418 -3.85 -6.70 7.19
CA ARG A 418 -2.98 -5.67 7.74
C ARG A 418 -3.51 -5.14 9.06
N LEU A 419 -2.68 -5.11 10.08
CA LEU A 419 -2.97 -4.46 11.36
C LEU A 419 -3.05 -2.94 11.17
N ILE A 420 -4.15 -2.34 11.62
CA ILE A 420 -4.29 -0.88 11.75
C ILE A 420 -4.51 -0.54 13.22
N ASN A 421 -3.51 0.05 13.86
CA ASN A 421 -3.64 0.56 15.22
C ASN A 421 -4.36 1.92 15.19
N VAL A 422 -5.64 1.95 15.57
CA VAL A 422 -6.52 3.14 15.42
C VAL A 422 -5.99 4.37 16.17
N ASN A 423 -5.31 4.15 17.30
CA ASN A 423 -4.78 5.21 18.15
C ASN A 423 -3.32 5.60 17.83
N TYR A 424 -2.77 5.06 16.74
CA TYR A 424 -1.41 5.35 16.28
C TYR A 424 -1.44 6.30 15.08
N PRO A 425 -0.33 7.01 14.81
CA PRO A 425 -0.14 7.69 13.54
C PRO A 425 -0.35 6.72 12.38
N LYS A 426 -0.90 7.20 11.27
CA LYS A 426 -0.98 6.44 10.03
C LYS A 426 0.44 6.19 9.53
N LEU A 427 0.84 4.92 9.50
CA LEU A 427 2.16 4.46 9.04
C LEU A 427 2.11 3.64 7.74
N ASP A 428 0.91 3.41 7.21
CA ASP A 428 0.64 2.49 6.10
C ASP A 428 -0.26 3.16 5.05
N PHE A 429 -0.09 2.78 3.79
CA PHE A 429 -0.71 3.39 2.62
C PHE A 429 -1.31 2.36 1.68
#